data_AF-A0AAI8SXB0-F1
#
_entry.id   AF-A0AAI8SXB0-F1
#
_cell.length_a   1.000
_cell.length_b   1.000
_cell.length_c   1.000
_cell.angle_alpha   90.00
_cell.angle_beta   90.00
_cell.angle_gamma   90.00
#
_symmetry.space_group_name_H-M   'P 1'
#
loop_
_entity.id
_entity.type
_entity.pdbx_description
1 polymer ?
#
loop_
_entity_poly.entity_id
_entity_poly.type
_entity_poly.pdbx_seq_one_letter_code
_entity_poly.pdbx_strand_id
1 'polypeptide(L)' 'MGIAMADKSGTTYIVSVFDKPNWRTILTTKDEAEALALEQAMFQVGAKTRVEEIRPKPKKR' A
#
# COMPACT_ATOMS: atom_id res chain seq x y z
N MET A 1 18.38 -18.14 1.68
CA MET A 1 18.28 -16.72 1.30
C MET A 1 17.06 -16.16 2.02
N GLY A 2 17.26 -15.56 3.19
CA GLY A 2 16.16 -15.06 4.02
C GLY A 2 15.79 -13.64 3.62
N ILE A 3 14.52 -13.40 3.31
CA ILE A 3 13.98 -12.03 3.33
C ILE A 3 13.25 -11.93 4.66
N ALA A 4 13.93 -11.31 5.61
CA ALA A 4 13.39 -11.02 6.92
C ALA A 4 12.15 -10.12 6.73
N MET A 5 10.96 -10.68 6.96
CA MET A 5 9.79 -9.88 7.30
C MET A 5 10.09 -9.23 8.65
N ALA A 6 10.74 -8.07 8.59
CA ALA A 6 10.80 -7.16 9.71
C ALA A 6 9.36 -6.68 9.95
N ASP A 7 8.67 -7.39 10.84
CA ASP A 7 7.36 -7.03 11.37
C ASP A 7 7.49 -5.64 12.04
N LYS A 8 7.40 -4.57 11.23
CA LYS A 8 6.93 -3.28 11.71
C LYS A 8 5.44 -3.49 11.95
N SER A 9 5.10 -4.01 13.12
CA SER A 9 3.78 -4.47 13.57
C SER A 9 2.66 -3.41 13.50
N GLY A 10 2.97 -2.21 13.00
CA GLY A 10 2.06 -1.08 12.93
C GLY A 10 2.30 -0.15 11.74
N THR A 11 2.85 -0.60 10.62
CA THR A 11 2.81 0.21 9.39
C THR A 11 2.00 -0.54 8.35
N THR A 12 0.92 0.07 7.88
CA THR A 12 0.07 -0.46 6.82
C THR A 12 0.03 0.58 5.71
N TYR A 13 0.50 0.20 4.55
CA TYR A 13 0.46 1.02 3.35
C TYR A 13 -0.84 0.73 2.61
N ILE A 14 -1.56 1.79 2.28
CA ILE A 14 -2.78 1.76 1.51
C ILE A 14 -2.48 2.31 0.13
N VAL A 15 -2.56 1.47 -0.89
CA VAL A 15 -2.48 1.85 -2.30
C VAL A 15 -3.89 2.05 -2.82
N SER A 16 -4.23 3.28 -3.19
CA SER A 16 -5.48 3.62 -3.87
C SER A 16 -5.24 3.75 -5.36
N VAL A 17 -5.96 2.96 -6.16
CA VAL A 17 -5.89 2.97 -7.63
C VAL A 17 -7.19 3.54 -8.20
N PHE A 18 -7.06 4.49 -9.12
CA PHE A 18 -8.15 5.17 -9.82
C PHE A 18 -8.03 4.90 -11.32
N ASP A 19 -8.86 3.99 -11.82
CA ASP A 19 -8.85 3.53 -13.22
C ASP A 19 -9.82 4.31 -14.12
N LYS A 20 -10.97 4.71 -13.55
CA LYS A 20 -12.06 5.47 -14.18
C LYS A 20 -12.57 6.52 -13.19
N PRO A 21 -13.31 7.57 -13.62
CA PRO A 21 -13.64 8.71 -12.75
C PRO A 21 -14.28 8.35 -11.40
N ASN A 22 -14.88 7.18 -11.27
CA ASN A 22 -15.59 6.74 -10.07
C ASN A 22 -15.12 5.41 -9.48
N TRP A 23 -14.16 4.70 -10.10
CA TRP A 23 -13.69 3.40 -9.59
C TRP A 23 -12.40 3.56 -8.81
N ARG A 24 -12.47 3.29 -7.50
CA ARG A 24 -11.35 3.28 -6.57
C ARG A 24 -11.14 1.87 -6.04
N THR A 25 -10.01 1.25 -6.38
CA THR A 25 -9.56 0.01 -5.75
C THR A 25 -8.61 0.37 -4.62
N ILE A 26 -8.85 -0.16 -3.42
CA ILE A 26 -8.01 0.07 -2.24
C ILE A 26 -7.30 -1.24 -1.92
N LEU A 27 -5.98 -1.23 -2.00
CA LEU A 27 -5.10 -2.37 -1.71
C LEU A 27 -4.30 -2.02 -0.46
N THR A 28 -4.26 -2.92 0.52
CA THR A 28 -3.55 -2.70 1.77
C THR A 28 -2.44 -3.73 1.92
N THR A 29 -1.20 -3.28 2.07
CA THR A 29 -0.05 -4.14 2.36
C THR A 29 0.69 -3.64 3.60
N LYS A 30 1.37 -4.56 4.30
CA LYS A 30 2.28 -4.22 5.39
C LYS A 30 3.72 -4.03 4.91
N ASP A 31 3.99 -4.37 3.65
CA ASP A 31 5.29 -4.28 3.03
C ASP A 31 5.39 -3.03 2.14
N GLU A 32 6.41 -2.21 2.41
CA GLU A 32 6.65 -0.97 1.68
C GLU A 32 7.05 -1.24 0.22
N ALA A 33 7.86 -2.27 0.00
CA ALA A 33 8.36 -2.60 -1.33
C ALA A 33 7.24 -3.14 -2.21
N GLU A 34 6.33 -3.95 -1.66
CA GLU A 34 5.11 -4.36 -2.35
C GLU A 34 4.22 -3.16 -2.68
N ALA A 35 4.06 -2.19 -1.78
CA ALA A 35 3.23 -1.00 -2.02
C ALA A 35 3.76 -0.16 -3.20
N LEU A 36 5.09 0.07 -3.22
CA LEU A 36 5.77 0.81 -4.28
C LEU A 36 5.76 0.05 -5.62
N ALA A 37 5.95 -1.28 -5.58
CA ALA A 37 5.86 -2.11 -6.78
C ALA A 37 4.45 -2.09 -7.38
N LEU A 38 3.41 -2.11 -6.53
CA LEU A 38 2.03 -1.98 -6.95
C LEU A 38 1.76 -0.62 -7.60
N GLU A 39 2.25 0.46 -6.99
CA GLU A 39 2.11 1.81 -7.52
C GLU A 39 2.73 1.91 -8.92
N GLN A 40 3.97 1.42 -9.10
CA GLN A 40 4.64 1.40 -10.40
C GLN A 40 3.91 0.55 -11.43
N ALA A 41 3.45 -0.64 -11.05
CA ALA A 41 2.71 -1.52 -11.94
C ALA A 41 1.44 -0.82 -12.46
N MET A 42 0.70 -0.16 -11.57
CA MET A 42 -0.54 0.54 -11.93
C MET A 42 -0.29 1.81 -12.74
N PHE A 43 0.80 2.53 -12.47
CA PHE A 43 1.23 3.66 -13.29
C PHE A 43 1.53 3.23 -14.74
N GLN A 44 2.15 2.07 -14.95
CA GLN A 44 2.40 1.53 -16.30
C GLN A 44 1.12 1.21 -17.07
N VAL A 45 0.02 0.85 -16.38
CA VAL A 45 -1.29 0.63 -17.02
C VAL A 45 -2.05 1.95 -17.26
N GLY A 46 -1.47 3.10 -16.89
CA GLY A 46 -2.10 4.42 -17.04
C GLY A 46 -3.13 4.76 -15.96
N ALA A 47 -3.21 3.97 -14.90
CA ALA A 47 -4.08 4.24 -13.76
C ALA A 47 -3.45 5.28 -12.83
N LYS A 48 -4.26 6.15 -12.24
CA LYS A 48 -3.78 7.09 -11.22
C LYS A 48 -3.68 6.35 -9.89
N THR A 49 -2.52 6.41 -9.25
CA THR A 49 -2.31 5.77 -7.95
C THR A 49 -1.93 6.77 -6.87
N ARG A 50 -2.21 6.40 -5.62
CA ARG A 50 -1.76 7.12 -4.42
C ARG A 50 -1.47 6.11 -3.31
N VAL A 51 -0.27 6.13 -2.76
CA VAL A 51 0.11 5.36 -1.57
C VAL A 51 -0.05 6.24 -0.32
N GLU A 52 -0.71 5.71 0.71
CA GLU A 52 -0.83 6.33 2.01
C GLU A 52 -0.28 5.40 3.09
N GLU A 53 0.68 5.87 3.87
CA GLU A 53 1.18 5.14 5.03
C GLU A 53 0.26 5.39 6.24
N ILE A 54 -0.29 4.32 6.80
CA ILE A 54 -1.10 4.37 8.02
C ILE A 54 -0.35 3.65 9.13
N ARG A 55 -0.17 4.37 10.24
CA ARG A 55 0.27 3.79 11.50
C ARG A 55 -0.96 3.64 12.41
N PRO A 56 -1.42 2.41 12.72
CA PRO A 56 -2.52 2.24 13.64
C PRO A 56 -2.09 2.78 15.01
N LYS A 57 -2.94 3.61 15.61
CA LYS A 57 -2.69 4.12 16.95
C LYS A 57 -2.61 2.91 17.91
N PRO A 58 -1.60 2.84 18.79
CA PRO A 58 -1.52 1.76 19.77
C PRO A 58 -2.80 1.79 20.61
N LYS A 59 -3.54 0.67 20.60
CA LYS A 59 -4.75 0.50 21.41
C LYS A 59 -4.30 0.49 22.87
N LYS A 60 -4.56 1.58 23.61
CA LYS A 60 -4.35 1.61 25.07
C LYS A 60 -5.25 0.52 25.66
N ARG A 61 -4.61 -0.48 26.26
CA ARG A 61 -5.22 -1.64 26.90
C ARG A 61 -5.95 -1.22 28.17
#